data_AF-A0A8C5Y2E7-F1
#
_entry.id   AF-A0A8C5Y2E7-F1
#
_cell.length_a   1.000
_cell.length_b   1.000
_cell.length_c   1.000
_cell.angle_alpha   90.00
_cell.angle_beta   90.00
_cell.angle_gamma   90.00
#
_symmetry.space_group_name_H-M   'P 1'
#
loop_
_entity.id
_entity.type
_entity.pdbx_description
1 polymer ?
#
loop_
_entity_poly.entity_id
_entity_poly.type
_entity_poly.pdbx_seq_one_letter_code
_entity_poly.pdbx_strand_id
1 'polypeptide(L)'
;MALEDRPSSLLVDQGDSSSPSFNPSDNSLLSSSSPIDEMEERKSSSLKRRHYVLQELVETERDYVRDLGYVVEGYMALMKEDGVPDDMKGKDKIVFGNIHQIYDWHRDFFLGELEKCLEDPEKLGSLFVKHERRLHMYIVYCQNKPKSEHIVSEYIDTFFEDLKQRLGHRLQLTDLLIKPVQRIMKYQLLLKDFLKYSKKASLDTSELERAVEVMCIVPRRCNDMMNVGRLQGFDGKIVA
;
A
#
# COMPACT_ATOMS: atom_id res chain seq x y z
N MET A 1 32.67 -38.87 44.92
CA MET A 1 33.20 -39.10 46.28
C MET A 1 33.59 -37.75 46.83
N ALA A 2 33.34 -37.32 48.05
CA ALA A 2 32.47 -37.68 49.18
C ALA A 2 32.64 -36.45 50.13
N LEU A 3 31.57 -35.94 50.76
CA LEU A 3 31.33 -35.96 52.23
C LEU A 3 32.55 -35.51 53.06
N GLU A 4 32.49 -34.69 54.10
CA GLU A 4 31.48 -34.06 54.97
C GLU A 4 32.33 -33.18 55.92
N ASP A 5 31.78 -32.12 56.53
CA ASP A 5 31.67 -32.06 58.00
C ASP A 5 31.16 -30.71 58.53
N ARG A 6 30.13 -30.83 59.38
CA ARG A 6 29.71 -29.91 60.46
C ARG A 6 30.60 -30.21 61.71
N PRO A 7 30.56 -29.50 62.88
CA PRO A 7 29.35 -29.00 63.56
C PRO A 7 29.49 -27.76 64.50
N SER A 8 28.31 -27.35 65.01
CA SER A 8 27.98 -26.83 66.36
C SER A 8 28.61 -25.57 66.97
N SER A 9 27.77 -24.60 67.35
CA SER A 9 27.37 -24.41 68.76
C SER A 9 26.29 -23.34 68.94
N LEU A 10 25.44 -23.60 69.94
CA LEU A 10 24.30 -22.84 70.43
C LEU A 10 24.74 -21.61 71.23
N LEU A 11 23.95 -20.53 71.21
CA LEU A 11 23.69 -19.70 72.38
C LEU A 11 22.30 -19.07 72.24
N VAL A 12 21.50 -19.28 73.27
CA VAL A 12 20.14 -18.75 73.48
C VAL A 12 20.29 -17.56 74.42
N ASP A 13 19.63 -16.44 74.15
CA ASP A 13 19.20 -15.55 75.23
C ASP A 13 17.84 -14.91 74.93
N GLN A 14 17.06 -14.78 76.00
CA GLN A 14 15.65 -14.37 76.05
C GLN A 14 15.49 -12.86 76.19
N GLY A 15 14.35 -12.37 75.69
CA GLY A 15 13.64 -11.21 76.26
C GLY A 15 13.96 -9.87 75.61
N ASP A 16 13.03 -9.32 74.83
CA ASP A 16 11.98 -8.51 75.45
C ASP A 16 10.82 -8.22 74.50
N SER A 17 9.65 -8.09 75.12
CA SER A 17 8.38 -7.82 74.46
C SER A 17 8.30 -6.38 73.97
N SER A 18 7.92 -6.18 72.71
CA SER A 18 7.30 -4.94 72.22
C SER A 18 6.66 -5.20 70.85
N SER A 19 5.34 -5.38 70.84
CA SER A 19 4.54 -5.38 69.61
C SER A 19 4.47 -3.96 69.03
N PRO A 20 4.59 -3.80 67.70
CA PRO A 20 3.92 -2.70 67.01
C PRO A 20 2.82 -3.25 66.09
N SER A 21 1.66 -2.61 66.22
CA SER A 21 0.43 -2.85 65.50
C SER A 21 0.60 -2.98 63.99
N PHE A 22 -0.07 -3.99 63.41
CA PHE A 22 -0.33 -4.08 61.98
C PHE A 22 -1.23 -2.91 61.54
N ASN A 23 -0.68 -1.96 60.78
CA ASN A 23 -1.44 -1.06 59.92
C ASN A 23 -1.47 -1.65 58.51
N PRO A 24 -2.64 -2.02 57.94
CA PRO A 24 -2.75 -2.29 56.52
C PRO A 24 -3.10 -0.97 55.82
N SER A 25 -2.09 -0.27 55.32
CA SER A 25 -2.30 0.85 54.40
C SER A 25 -1.24 0.85 53.31
N ASP A 26 -1.04 -0.31 52.70
CA ASP A 26 -0.37 -0.40 51.40
C ASP A 26 -1.41 -0.19 50.29
N ASN A 27 -1.60 1.09 49.98
CA ASN A 27 -1.33 1.66 48.67
C ASN A 27 -1.57 0.75 47.45
N SER A 28 -2.82 0.31 47.23
CA SER A 28 -3.27 -0.10 45.90
C SER A 28 -3.84 1.13 45.18
N LEU A 29 -2.95 1.91 44.56
CA LEU A 29 -3.31 2.82 43.48
C LEU A 29 -3.80 1.98 42.29
N LEU A 30 -5.02 1.47 42.40
CA LEU A 30 -5.80 1.00 41.26
C LEU A 30 -6.07 2.24 40.42
N SER A 31 -5.26 2.44 39.39
CA SER A 31 -5.56 3.36 38.29
C SER A 31 -6.85 2.86 37.63
N SER A 32 -7.98 3.28 38.19
CA SER A 32 -9.31 3.06 37.64
C SER A 32 -9.54 4.19 36.64
N SER A 33 -9.01 4.00 35.43
CA SER A 33 -9.40 4.83 34.29
C SER A 33 -10.91 4.82 34.19
N SER A 34 -11.53 5.99 34.08
CA SER A 34 -12.97 6.05 33.93
C SER A 34 -13.35 5.43 32.56
N PRO A 35 -14.57 4.88 32.40
CA PRO A 35 -15.02 4.37 31.10
C PRO A 35 -14.96 5.43 29.97
N ILE A 36 -14.96 6.71 30.34
CA ILE A 36 -14.85 7.84 29.41
C ILE A 36 -13.40 8.01 28.96
N ASP A 37 -12.43 7.96 29.87
CA ASP A 37 -11.00 8.06 29.55
C ASP A 37 -10.56 6.93 28.62
N GLU A 38 -11.03 5.70 28.88
CA GLU A 38 -10.75 4.55 28.01
C GLU A 38 -11.35 4.71 26.60
N MET A 39 -12.53 5.33 26.50
CA MET A 39 -13.17 5.56 25.21
C MET A 39 -12.44 6.64 24.40
N GLU A 40 -11.98 7.71 25.06
CA GLU A 40 -11.18 8.76 24.42
C GLU A 40 -9.81 8.24 23.97
N GLU A 41 -9.16 7.40 24.76
CA GLU A 41 -7.90 6.77 24.39
C GLU A 41 -8.04 5.84 23.17
N ARG A 42 -9.14 5.06 23.11
CA ARG A 42 -9.46 4.23 21.93
C ARG A 42 -9.75 5.05 20.67
N LYS A 43 -10.39 6.22 20.82
CA LYS A 43 -10.60 7.14 19.69
C LYS A 43 -9.29 7.77 19.22
N SER A 44 -8.48 8.27 20.15
CA SER A 44 -7.17 8.86 19.88
C SER A 44 -6.23 7.86 19.17
N SER A 45 -6.18 6.62 19.65
CA SER A 45 -5.40 5.56 19.00
C SER A 45 -5.92 5.21 17.60
N SER A 46 -7.23 5.24 17.39
CA SER A 46 -7.82 5.02 16.06
C SER A 46 -7.49 6.16 15.09
N LEU A 47 -7.49 7.41 15.54
CA LEU A 47 -7.07 8.57 14.74
C LEU A 47 -5.59 8.50 14.35
N LYS A 48 -4.71 8.08 15.27
CA LYS A 48 -3.28 7.84 14.95
C LYS A 48 -3.12 6.77 13.86
N ARG A 49 -3.82 5.65 13.99
CA ARG A 49 -3.79 4.58 12.96
C ARG A 49 -4.36 5.04 11.62
N ARG A 50 -5.44 5.83 11.65
CA ARG A 50 -6.00 6.47 10.45
C ARG A 50 -4.96 7.34 9.75
N HIS A 51 -4.23 8.14 10.52
CA HIS A 51 -3.15 8.98 9.99
C HIS A 51 -2.01 8.16 9.37
N TYR A 52 -1.55 7.09 10.02
CA TYR A 52 -0.51 6.22 9.46
C TYR A 52 -0.91 5.59 8.12
N VAL A 53 -2.16 5.15 7.97
CA VAL A 53 -2.66 4.59 6.70
C VAL A 53 -2.64 5.63 5.59
N LEU A 54 -3.03 6.87 5.90
CA LEU A 54 -3.00 7.97 4.94
C LEU A 54 -1.56 8.36 4.58
N GLN A 55 -0.66 8.38 5.56
CA GLN A 55 0.76 8.62 5.32
C GLN A 55 1.36 7.55 4.41
N GLU A 56 1.10 6.27 4.69
CA GLU A 56 1.51 5.15 3.82
C GLU A 56 0.97 5.32 2.40
N LEU A 57 -0.31 5.71 2.25
CA LEU A 57 -0.92 5.94 0.94
C LEU A 57 -0.14 6.98 0.12
N VAL A 58 0.20 8.12 0.72
CA VAL A 58 0.91 9.21 0.04
C VAL A 58 2.38 8.87 -0.21
N GLU A 59 3.07 8.27 0.75
CA GLU A 59 4.47 7.87 0.56
C GLU A 59 4.60 6.83 -0.56
N THR A 60 3.76 5.80 -0.54
CA THR A 60 3.74 4.78 -1.60
C THR A 60 3.21 5.32 -2.93
N GLU A 61 2.51 6.47 -2.94
CA GLU A 61 2.13 7.15 -4.18
C GLU A 61 3.33 7.83 -4.83
N ARG A 62 4.19 8.48 -4.04
CA ARG A 62 5.44 9.07 -4.55
C ARG A 62 6.34 8.00 -5.14
N ASP A 63 6.46 6.87 -4.45
CA ASP A 63 7.19 5.71 -4.98
C ASP A 63 6.59 5.22 -6.29
N TYR A 64 5.27 5.10 -6.36
CA TYR A 64 4.57 4.67 -7.56
C TYR A 64 4.81 5.62 -8.75
N VAL A 65 4.65 6.94 -8.54
CA VAL A 65 4.90 7.95 -9.58
C VAL A 65 6.35 7.89 -10.06
N ARG A 66 7.32 7.82 -9.16
CA ARG A 66 8.74 7.66 -9.51
C ARG A 66 8.96 6.41 -10.36
N ASP A 67 8.41 5.29 -9.92
CA ASP A 67 8.62 4.02 -10.60
C ASP A 67 7.95 3.96 -11.98
N LEU A 68 6.83 4.67 -12.19
CA LEU A 68 6.26 4.90 -13.52
C LEU A 68 7.15 5.80 -14.38
N GLY A 69 7.78 6.80 -13.77
CA GLY A 69 8.76 7.66 -14.43
C GLY A 69 9.94 6.88 -15.01
N TYR A 70 10.44 5.85 -14.30
CA TYR A 70 11.46 4.95 -14.85
C TYR A 70 11.05 4.29 -16.17
N VAL A 71 9.76 3.99 -16.35
CA VAL A 71 9.24 3.43 -17.61
C VAL A 71 9.11 4.52 -18.68
N VAL A 72 8.45 5.63 -18.34
CA VAL A 72 8.07 6.66 -19.32
C VAL A 72 9.27 7.53 -19.74
N GLU A 73 10.03 8.01 -18.77
CA GLU A 73 11.16 8.92 -18.98
C GLU A 73 12.47 8.16 -19.18
N GLY A 74 12.51 6.87 -18.82
CA GLY A 74 13.66 5.99 -19.06
C GLY A 74 13.47 5.11 -20.29
N TYR A 75 12.76 3.99 -20.14
CA TYR A 75 12.63 2.98 -21.21
C TYR A 75 12.00 3.54 -22.48
N MET A 76 10.85 4.20 -22.39
CA MET A 76 10.14 4.73 -23.56
C MET A 76 10.92 5.85 -24.26
N ALA A 77 11.62 6.70 -23.50
CA ALA A 77 12.46 7.75 -24.05
C ALA A 77 13.65 7.18 -24.83
N LEU A 78 14.42 6.26 -24.23
CA LEU A 78 15.56 5.63 -24.89
C LEU A 78 15.15 4.84 -26.14
N MET A 79 14.04 4.10 -26.08
CA MET A 79 13.53 3.37 -27.25
C MET A 79 13.10 4.29 -28.39
N LYS A 80 12.65 5.51 -28.08
CA LYS A 80 12.29 6.51 -29.07
C LYS A 80 13.51 7.20 -29.68
N GLU A 81 14.54 7.44 -28.89
CA GLU A 81 15.78 8.11 -29.31
C GLU A 81 16.73 7.18 -30.07
N ASP A 82 17.00 6.00 -29.52
CA ASP A 82 17.98 5.04 -30.04
C ASP A 82 17.35 3.97 -30.95
N GLY A 83 16.02 3.92 -30.99
CA GLY A 83 15.26 2.92 -31.73
C GLY A 83 15.04 1.62 -30.97
N VAL A 84 14.45 0.66 -31.67
CA VAL A 84 14.10 -0.67 -31.16
C VAL A 84 14.61 -1.75 -32.12
N PRO A 85 14.80 -3.00 -31.65
CA PRO A 85 15.11 -4.13 -32.53
C PRO A 85 14.14 -4.26 -33.70
N ASP A 86 14.62 -4.71 -34.86
CA ASP A 86 13.83 -4.74 -36.10
C ASP A 86 12.55 -5.58 -35.98
N ASP A 87 12.63 -6.70 -35.27
CA ASP A 87 11.54 -7.62 -34.97
C ASP A 87 10.56 -7.09 -33.87
N MET A 88 10.95 -6.01 -33.19
CA MET A 88 10.14 -5.30 -32.20
C MET A 88 9.45 -4.05 -32.77
N LYS A 89 9.81 -3.61 -33.98
CA LYS A 89 9.22 -2.40 -34.59
C LYS A 89 7.69 -2.47 -34.65
N GLY A 90 7.04 -1.45 -34.10
CA GLY A 90 5.57 -1.35 -34.04
C GLY A 90 4.92 -2.13 -32.88
N LYS A 91 5.68 -2.91 -32.11
CA LYS A 91 5.20 -3.62 -30.91
C LYS A 91 5.38 -2.82 -29.62
N ASP A 92 6.18 -1.76 -29.64
CA ASP A 92 6.46 -0.84 -28.52
C ASP A 92 5.16 -0.29 -27.87
N LYS A 93 4.17 0.07 -28.69
CA LYS A 93 2.86 0.53 -28.20
C LYS A 93 2.12 -0.53 -27.40
N ILE A 94 2.28 -1.81 -27.75
CA ILE A 94 1.67 -2.93 -27.03
C ILE A 94 2.42 -3.20 -25.73
N VAL A 95 3.76 -3.08 -25.72
CA VAL A 95 4.57 -3.24 -24.51
C VAL A 95 4.12 -2.28 -23.41
N PHE A 96 3.96 -0.99 -23.73
CA PHE A 96 3.67 0.04 -22.73
C PHE A 96 2.17 0.31 -22.54
N GLY A 97 1.33 -0.06 -23.50
CA GLY A 97 -0.10 0.23 -23.46
C GLY A 97 -0.37 1.73 -23.25
N ASN A 98 -1.21 2.06 -22.27
CA ASN A 98 -1.49 3.44 -21.87
C ASN A 98 -0.74 3.88 -20.59
N ILE A 99 0.42 3.30 -20.26
CA ILE A 99 1.13 3.64 -19.02
C ILE A 99 1.54 5.12 -18.93
N HIS A 100 1.84 5.76 -20.06
CA HIS A 100 2.14 7.20 -20.11
C HIS A 100 0.95 8.05 -19.65
N GLN A 101 -0.27 7.68 -20.04
CA GLN A 101 -1.49 8.36 -19.59
C GLN A 101 -1.70 8.20 -18.08
N ILE A 102 -1.41 7.01 -17.54
CA ILE A 102 -1.47 6.75 -16.10
C ILE A 102 -0.45 7.64 -15.39
N TYR A 103 0.80 7.63 -15.85
CA TYR A 103 1.88 8.39 -15.27
C TYR A 103 1.58 9.90 -15.20
N ASP A 104 1.19 10.52 -16.32
CA ASP A 104 0.90 11.96 -16.36
C ASP A 104 -0.22 12.32 -15.37
N TRP A 105 -1.31 11.55 -15.34
CA TRP A 105 -2.41 11.85 -14.41
C TRP A 105 -2.00 11.71 -12.94
N HIS A 106 -1.19 10.70 -12.62
CA HIS A 106 -0.70 10.50 -11.26
C HIS A 106 0.29 11.58 -10.84
N ARG A 107 1.27 11.90 -11.69
CA ARG A 107 2.31 12.91 -11.44
C ARG A 107 1.73 14.32 -11.35
N ASP A 108 0.93 14.72 -12.34
CA ASP A 108 0.55 16.13 -12.53
C ASP A 108 -0.68 16.52 -11.70
N PHE A 109 -1.46 15.54 -11.23
CA PHE A 109 -2.71 15.79 -10.53
C PHE A 109 -2.90 14.94 -9.27
N PHE A 110 -2.95 13.61 -9.40
CA PHE A 110 -3.47 12.76 -8.32
C PHE A 110 -2.59 12.75 -7.07
N LEU A 111 -1.27 12.71 -7.25
CA LEU A 111 -0.31 12.79 -6.14
C LEU A 111 -0.50 14.09 -5.34
N GLY A 112 -0.59 15.24 -6.01
CA GLY A 112 -0.78 16.53 -5.34
C GLY A 112 -2.12 16.61 -4.59
N GLU A 113 -3.19 16.00 -5.12
CA GLU A 113 -4.46 15.92 -4.39
C GLU A 113 -4.40 14.98 -3.18
N LEU A 114 -3.64 13.88 -3.26
CA LEU A 114 -3.40 12.99 -2.13
C LEU A 114 -2.55 13.65 -1.04
N GLU A 115 -1.54 14.45 -1.41
CA GLU A 115 -0.74 15.22 -0.47
C GLU A 115 -1.60 16.22 0.32
N LYS A 116 -2.55 16.90 -0.33
CA LYS A 116 -3.52 17.78 0.35
C LYS A 116 -4.40 17.04 1.36
N CYS A 117 -4.63 15.73 1.17
CA CYS A 117 -5.40 14.94 2.12
C CYS A 117 -4.66 14.76 3.46
N LEU A 118 -3.32 14.90 3.51
CA LEU A 118 -2.57 14.84 4.77
C LEU A 118 -2.99 15.96 5.74
N GLU A 119 -3.29 17.14 5.19
CA GLU A 119 -3.79 18.30 5.94
C GLU A 119 -5.30 18.21 6.17
N ASP A 120 -6.05 17.68 5.19
CA ASP A 120 -7.51 17.54 5.24
C ASP A 120 -7.97 16.12 4.86
N PRO A 121 -7.94 15.17 5.81
CA PRO A 121 -8.21 13.76 5.53
C PRO A 121 -9.64 13.45 5.07
N GLU A 122 -10.60 14.35 5.34
CA GLU A 122 -12.00 14.15 4.96
C GLU A 122 -12.21 14.26 3.44
N LYS A 123 -11.30 14.95 2.73
CA LYS A 123 -11.33 15.02 1.26
C LYS A 123 -11.05 13.68 0.58
N LEU A 124 -10.40 12.74 1.27
CA LEU A 124 -9.94 11.49 0.67
C LEU A 124 -11.07 10.69 0.01
N GLY A 125 -12.22 10.54 0.69
CA GLY A 125 -13.37 9.82 0.12
C GLY A 125 -13.87 10.47 -1.17
N SER A 126 -14.10 11.78 -1.12
CA SER A 126 -14.57 12.55 -2.27
C SER A 126 -13.61 12.51 -3.46
N LEU A 127 -12.29 12.47 -3.21
CA LEU A 127 -11.27 12.41 -4.25
C LEU A 127 -11.42 11.15 -5.12
N PHE A 128 -11.58 9.99 -4.50
CA PHE A 128 -11.77 8.72 -5.22
C PHE A 128 -13.11 8.63 -5.93
N VAL A 129 -14.20 9.10 -5.30
CA VAL A 129 -15.54 9.10 -5.92
C VAL A 129 -15.56 10.02 -7.14
N LYS A 130 -15.05 11.24 -7.02
CA LYS A 130 -15.02 12.23 -8.11
C LYS A 130 -14.24 11.76 -9.33
N HIS A 131 -13.19 10.94 -9.12
CA HIS A 131 -12.28 10.52 -10.18
C HIS A 131 -12.43 9.05 -10.58
N GLU A 132 -13.53 8.38 -10.23
CA GLU A 132 -13.86 7.02 -10.66
C GLU A 132 -13.63 6.83 -12.17
N ARG A 133 -14.17 7.74 -12.99
CA ARG A 133 -14.05 7.65 -14.46
C ARG A 133 -12.60 7.72 -14.95
N ARG A 134 -11.72 8.47 -14.26
CA ARG A 134 -10.30 8.54 -14.60
C ARG A 134 -9.60 7.21 -14.29
N LEU A 135 -9.98 6.56 -13.18
CA LEU A 135 -9.43 5.26 -12.78
C LEU A 135 -9.79 4.11 -13.74
N HIS A 136 -10.75 4.29 -14.66
CA HIS A 136 -10.99 3.34 -15.75
C HIS A 136 -9.81 3.17 -16.72
N MET A 137 -8.84 4.09 -16.74
CA MET A 137 -7.60 3.89 -17.50
C MET A 137 -6.83 2.61 -17.09
N TYR A 138 -7.01 2.15 -15.85
CA TYR A 138 -6.44 0.88 -15.39
C TYR A 138 -7.08 -0.34 -16.04
N ILE A 139 -8.35 -0.26 -16.43
CA ILE A 139 -9.06 -1.35 -17.13
C ILE A 139 -8.41 -1.58 -18.49
N VAL A 140 -8.17 -0.49 -19.24
CA VAL A 140 -7.48 -0.51 -20.54
C VAL A 140 -6.07 -1.09 -20.39
N TYR A 141 -5.33 -0.66 -19.36
CA TYR A 141 -4.00 -1.17 -19.08
C TYR A 141 -4.01 -2.67 -18.79
N CYS A 142 -4.91 -3.12 -17.91
CA CYS A 142 -5.02 -4.52 -17.51
C CYS A 142 -5.46 -5.44 -18.66
N GLN A 143 -6.33 -4.95 -19.55
CA GLN A 143 -6.72 -5.68 -20.76
C GLN A 143 -5.53 -5.91 -21.71
N ASN A 144 -4.62 -4.93 -21.80
CA ASN A 144 -3.42 -5.02 -22.63
C ASN A 144 -2.28 -5.83 -21.99
N LYS A 145 -2.27 -5.95 -20.65
CA LYS A 145 -1.16 -6.53 -19.88
C LYS A 145 -0.71 -7.93 -20.36
N PRO A 146 -1.59 -8.89 -20.70
CA PRO A 146 -1.16 -10.19 -21.20
C PRO A 146 -0.37 -10.12 -22.51
N LYS A 147 -0.73 -9.20 -23.42
CA LYS A 147 -0.02 -8.99 -24.70
C LYS A 147 1.34 -8.35 -24.48
N SER A 148 1.39 -7.37 -23.57
CA SER A 148 2.64 -6.75 -23.12
C SER A 148 3.59 -7.80 -22.52
N GLU A 149 3.10 -8.66 -21.62
CA GLU A 149 3.89 -9.73 -21.00
C GLU A 149 4.50 -10.68 -22.02
N HIS A 150 3.72 -11.10 -23.01
CA HIS A 150 4.20 -11.99 -24.06
C HIS A 150 5.38 -11.37 -24.84
N ILE A 151 5.23 -10.12 -25.30
CA ILE A 151 6.30 -9.43 -26.04
C ILE A 151 7.50 -9.21 -25.13
N VAL A 152 7.31 -8.71 -23.91
CA VAL A 152 8.41 -8.44 -22.98
C VAL A 152 9.22 -9.69 -22.69
N SER A 153 8.56 -10.85 -22.56
CA SER A 153 9.24 -12.12 -22.28
C SER A 153 10.22 -12.55 -23.37
N GLU A 154 10.00 -12.15 -24.63
CA GLU A 154 10.90 -12.47 -25.76
C GLU A 154 12.21 -11.66 -25.71
N TYR A 155 12.20 -10.49 -25.06
CA TYR A 155 13.31 -9.53 -25.06
C TYR A 155 13.86 -9.21 -23.66
N ILE A 156 13.37 -9.88 -22.61
CA ILE A 156 13.65 -9.51 -21.21
C ILE A 156 15.12 -9.66 -20.86
N ASP A 157 15.77 -10.74 -21.31
CA ASP A 157 17.17 -11.06 -21.04
C ASP A 157 18.14 -10.52 -22.12
N THR A 158 17.61 -9.80 -23.11
CA THR A 158 18.39 -9.21 -24.20
C THR A 158 18.21 -7.69 -24.21
N PHE A 159 17.37 -7.16 -25.11
CA PHE A 159 17.20 -5.73 -25.32
C PHE A 159 16.81 -4.96 -24.06
N PHE A 160 15.91 -5.52 -23.22
CA PHE A 160 15.48 -4.83 -22.00
C PHE A 160 16.49 -4.92 -20.85
N GLU A 161 17.36 -5.93 -20.84
CA GLU A 161 18.47 -6.00 -19.89
C GLU A 161 19.55 -4.96 -20.23
N ASP A 162 19.86 -4.76 -21.51
CA ASP A 162 20.78 -3.70 -21.95
C ASP A 162 20.26 -2.31 -21.57
N LEU A 163 18.96 -2.05 -21.80
CA LEU A 163 18.32 -0.80 -21.37
C LEU A 163 18.33 -0.63 -19.85
N LYS A 164 18.07 -1.71 -19.09
CA LYS A 164 18.14 -1.68 -17.63
C LYS A 164 19.53 -1.28 -17.13
N GLN A 165 20.58 -1.87 -17.69
CA GLN A 165 21.95 -1.58 -17.32
C GLN A 165 22.33 -0.13 -17.64
N ARG A 166 21.94 0.37 -18.82
CA ARG A 166 22.19 1.75 -19.22
C ARG A 166 21.47 2.77 -18.35
N LEU A 167 20.24 2.47 -17.93
CA LEU A 167 19.46 3.30 -17.00
C LEU A 167 19.91 3.15 -15.54
N GLY A 168 20.76 2.15 -15.22
CA GLY A 168 21.18 1.87 -13.85
C GLY A 168 20.04 1.41 -12.93
N HIS A 169 18.96 0.85 -13.50
CA HIS A 169 17.79 0.47 -12.74
C HIS A 169 17.99 -0.85 -12.00
N ARG A 170 17.56 -0.90 -10.73
CA ARG A 170 17.59 -2.13 -9.93
C ARG A 170 16.55 -3.15 -10.37
N LEU A 171 15.32 -2.70 -10.64
CA LEU A 171 14.18 -3.52 -11.03
C LEU A 171 14.22 -3.85 -12.52
N GLN A 172 13.71 -5.02 -12.91
CA GLN A 172 13.52 -5.33 -14.33
C GLN A 172 12.27 -4.63 -14.88
N LEU A 173 12.16 -4.55 -16.21
CA LEU A 173 10.99 -3.93 -16.86
C LEU A 173 9.69 -4.63 -16.46
N THR A 174 9.69 -5.96 -16.32
CA THR A 174 8.54 -6.76 -15.85
C THR A 174 8.05 -6.30 -14.47
N ASP A 175 8.97 -6.04 -13.54
CA ASP A 175 8.68 -5.55 -12.19
C ASP A 175 8.11 -4.12 -12.18
N LEU A 176 8.46 -3.32 -13.18
CA LEU A 176 7.92 -1.96 -13.35
C LEU A 176 6.52 -2.00 -13.98
N LEU A 177 6.32 -2.81 -15.03
CA LEU A 177 5.06 -2.89 -15.76
C LEU A 177 3.93 -3.57 -14.94
N ILE A 178 4.23 -4.31 -13.88
CA ILE A 178 3.19 -4.85 -12.99
C ILE A 178 2.67 -3.80 -11.98
N LYS A 179 3.37 -2.67 -11.80
CA LYS A 179 3.04 -1.67 -10.76
C LYS A 179 1.63 -1.09 -10.88
N PRO A 180 1.11 -0.73 -12.08
CA PRO A 180 -0.27 -0.24 -12.16
C PRO A 180 -1.32 -1.27 -11.70
N VAL A 181 -1.10 -2.55 -12.02
CA VAL A 181 -1.99 -3.64 -11.58
C VAL A 181 -1.96 -3.77 -10.06
N GLN A 182 -0.77 -3.67 -9.45
CA GLN A 182 -0.61 -3.72 -8.00
C GLN A 182 -1.23 -2.48 -7.33
N ARG A 183 -1.03 -1.29 -7.90
CA ARG A 183 -1.47 -0.03 -7.29
C ARG A 183 -2.99 0.06 -7.20
N ILE A 184 -3.72 -0.31 -8.25
CA ILE A 184 -5.19 -0.26 -8.25
C ILE A 184 -5.78 -1.20 -7.19
N MET A 185 -5.14 -2.34 -6.91
CA MET A 185 -5.53 -3.23 -5.82
C MET A 185 -5.15 -2.66 -4.44
N LYS A 186 -4.00 -2.00 -4.32
CA LYS A 186 -3.53 -1.42 -3.05
C LYS A 186 -4.43 -0.28 -2.56
N TYR A 187 -4.99 0.54 -3.44
CA TYR A 187 -5.98 1.56 -3.04
C TYR A 187 -7.17 0.97 -2.30
N GLN A 188 -7.67 -0.18 -2.77
CA GLN A 188 -8.77 -0.88 -2.11
C GLN A 188 -8.42 -1.25 -0.65
N LEU A 189 -7.20 -1.76 -0.42
CA LEU A 189 -6.76 -2.18 0.91
C LEU A 189 -6.59 -0.97 1.84
N LEU A 190 -5.91 0.08 1.38
CA LEU A 190 -5.66 1.28 2.16
C LEU A 190 -6.95 2.01 2.51
N LEU A 191 -7.89 2.16 1.57
CA LEU A 191 -9.17 2.80 1.86
C LEU A 191 -10.04 1.98 2.82
N LYS A 192 -9.99 0.64 2.75
CA LYS A 192 -10.68 -0.22 3.73
C LYS A 192 -10.12 -0.05 5.13
N ASP A 193 -8.80 0.04 5.28
CA ASP A 193 -8.18 0.29 6.58
C ASP A 193 -8.46 1.71 7.09
N PHE A 194 -8.41 2.71 6.20
CA PHE A 194 -8.77 4.09 6.54
C PHE A 194 -10.24 4.18 7.00
N LEU A 195 -11.17 3.49 6.33
CA LEU A 195 -12.57 3.38 6.72
C LEU A 195 -12.76 2.70 8.07
N LYS A 196 -12.07 1.58 8.28
CA LYS A 196 -12.10 0.84 9.54
C LYS A 196 -11.70 1.72 10.73
N TYR A 197 -10.63 2.50 10.59
CA TYR A 197 -10.18 3.39 11.67
C TYR A 197 -11.07 4.64 11.81
N SER A 198 -11.64 5.15 10.72
CA SER A 198 -12.63 6.25 10.76
C SER A 198 -13.89 5.87 11.54
N LYS A 199 -14.44 4.66 11.29
CA LYS A 199 -15.59 4.13 12.05
C LYS A 199 -15.29 3.97 13.53
N LYS A 200 -14.10 3.46 13.87
CA LYS A 200 -13.66 3.31 15.28
C LYS A 200 -13.47 4.65 16.00
N ALA A 201 -13.13 5.70 15.27
CA ALA A 201 -13.06 7.06 15.78
C ALA A 201 -14.42 7.77 15.84
N SER A 202 -15.51 7.11 15.41
CA SER A 202 -16.87 7.69 15.35
C SER A 202 -16.96 8.93 14.45
N LEU A 203 -16.18 8.96 13.36
CA LEU A 203 -16.27 10.00 12.33
C LEU A 203 -17.38 9.68 11.32
N ASP A 204 -17.80 10.69 10.54
CA ASP A 204 -18.64 10.45 9.37
C ASP A 204 -17.84 9.65 8.33
N THR A 205 -18.50 8.67 7.72
CA THR A 205 -17.88 7.76 6.75
C THR A 205 -18.66 7.61 5.45
N SER A 206 -19.76 8.34 5.25
CA SER A 206 -20.63 8.14 4.07
C SER A 206 -19.87 8.28 2.74
N GLU A 207 -19.05 9.32 2.57
CA GLU A 207 -18.27 9.48 1.33
C GLU A 207 -17.16 8.43 1.20
N LEU A 208 -16.58 8.01 2.32
CA LEU A 208 -15.50 7.02 2.33
C LEU A 208 -16.01 5.60 2.02
N GLU A 209 -17.24 5.26 2.43
CA GLU A 209 -17.90 4.01 2.04
C GLU A 209 -18.12 3.94 0.53
N ARG A 210 -18.59 5.04 -0.08
CA ARG A 210 -18.72 5.16 -1.54
C ARG A 210 -17.37 5.02 -2.24
N ALA A 211 -16.32 5.64 -1.71
CA ALA A 211 -14.97 5.50 -2.25
C ALA A 211 -14.47 4.04 -2.22
N VAL A 212 -14.73 3.32 -1.12
CA VAL A 212 -14.38 1.89 -1.00
C VAL A 212 -15.18 1.04 -2.00
N GLU A 213 -16.45 1.35 -2.25
CA GLU A 213 -17.26 0.67 -3.27
C GLU A 213 -16.65 0.84 -4.67
N VAL A 214 -16.32 2.07 -5.06
CA VAL A 214 -15.64 2.38 -6.32
C VAL A 214 -14.34 1.60 -6.43
N MET A 215 -13.51 1.60 -5.39
CA MET A 215 -12.25 0.84 -5.33
C MET A 215 -12.42 -0.67 -5.13
N CYS A 216 -13.65 -1.19 -5.03
CA CYS A 216 -13.93 -2.61 -5.22
C CYS A 216 -14.36 -2.93 -6.66
N ILE A 217 -15.10 -2.03 -7.31
CA ILE A 217 -15.60 -2.23 -8.68
C ILE A 217 -14.48 -2.15 -9.70
N VAL A 218 -13.62 -1.12 -9.63
CA VAL A 218 -12.57 -0.90 -10.63
C VAL A 218 -11.58 -2.08 -10.71
N PRO A 219 -11.01 -2.60 -9.60
CA PRO A 219 -10.14 -3.78 -9.67
C PRO A 219 -10.83 -5.03 -10.21
N ARG A 220 -12.12 -5.25 -9.90
CA ARG A 220 -12.89 -6.38 -10.46
C ARG A 220 -12.99 -6.27 -11.98
N ARG A 221 -13.36 -5.09 -12.50
CA ARG A 221 -13.39 -4.83 -13.95
C ARG A 221 -12.02 -5.02 -14.60
N CYS A 222 -10.94 -4.60 -13.92
CA CYS A 222 -9.58 -4.83 -14.39
C CYS A 222 -9.27 -6.32 -14.52
N ASN A 223 -9.64 -7.12 -13.51
CA ASN A 223 -9.47 -8.57 -13.53
C ASN A 223 -10.29 -9.24 -14.65
N ASP A 224 -11.56 -8.85 -14.80
CA ASP A 224 -12.43 -9.39 -15.86
C ASP A 224 -11.87 -9.09 -17.25
N MET A 225 -11.47 -7.84 -17.49
CA MET A 225 -10.91 -7.43 -18.79
C MET A 225 -9.50 -7.98 -19.04
N MET A 226 -8.72 -8.24 -17.99
CA MET A 226 -7.45 -8.96 -18.11
C MET A 226 -7.67 -10.40 -18.59
N ASN A 227 -8.71 -11.08 -18.08
CA ASN A 227 -9.08 -12.42 -18.54
C ASN A 227 -9.59 -12.41 -19.99
N VAL A 228 -10.39 -11.40 -20.35
CA VAL A 228 -10.81 -11.16 -21.75
C VAL A 228 -9.58 -10.98 -22.67
N GLY A 229 -8.57 -10.24 -22.22
CA GLY A 229 -7.33 -10.02 -22.96
C GLY A 229 -6.50 -11.29 -23.21
N ARG A 230 -6.75 -12.38 -22.46
CA ARG A 230 -6.10 -13.69 -22.63
C ARG A 230 -6.83 -14.60 -23.62
N LEU A 231 -8.05 -14.26 -24.06
CA LEU A 231 -8.80 -15.07 -25.02
C LEU A 231 -8.10 -15.05 -26.38
N GLN A 232 -7.66 -16.22 -26.84
CA GLN A 232 -7.14 -16.44 -28.19
C GLN A 232 -8.26 -16.98 -29.11
N GLY A 233 -8.31 -16.52 -30.36
CA GLY A 233 -9.22 -17.07 -31.39
C GLY A 233 -10.59 -16.39 -31.53
N PHE A 234 -10.76 -15.15 -31.05
CA PHE A 234 -12.00 -14.38 -31.25
C PHE A 234 -11.84 -13.33 -32.37
N ASP A 235 -12.48 -13.57 -33.52
CA ASP A 235 -12.47 -12.68 -34.71
C ASP A 235 -13.46 -11.50 -34.59
N GLY A 236 -13.53 -10.88 -33.40
CA GLY A 236 -14.38 -9.71 -33.16
C GLY A 236 -13.66 -8.68 -32.30
N LYS A 237 -13.88 -7.38 -32.58
CA LYS A 237 -13.51 -6.33 -31.61
C LYS A 237 -14.41 -6.51 -30.39
N ILE A 238 -13.82 -6.86 -29.25
CA ILE A 238 -14.54 -6.83 -27.97
C ILE A 238 -14.67 -5.35 -27.58
N VAL A 239 -15.79 -4.75 -28.00
CA VAL A 239 -16.17 -3.41 -27.59
C VAL A 239 -16.92 -3.57 -26.27
N ALA A 240 -16.32 -3.08 -25.18
CA ALA A 240 -16.98 -2.94 -23.89
C ALA A 240 -17.88 -1.70 -23.88
#